data_AF-A0A1G1IMH6-F1
#
_entry.id   AF-A0A1G1IMH6-F1
#
_cell.length_a   1.000
_cell.length_b   1.000
_cell.length_c   1.000
_cell.angle_alpha   90.00
_cell.angle_beta   90.00
_cell.angle_gamma   90.00
#
_symmetry.space_group_name_H-M   'P 1'
#
loop_
_entity.id
_entity.type
_entity.pdbx_description
1 polymer ?
#
loop_
_entity_poly.entity_id
_entity_poly.type
_entity_poly.pdbx_seq_one_letter_code
_entity_poly.pdbx_strand_id
1 'polypeptide(L)'
;MEKTKKKVDFKNETVCVIPMKEGKEELRIRFSEFKGHARGDFRVFTEIEGEMRATKQGFVVDTGKWAEFRKGIAKLDEKITTK
;
A
#
# COMPACT_ATOMS: atom_id res chain seq x y z
N MET A 1 -13.99 -23.80 26.58
CA MET A 1 -14.45 -23.10 25.37
C MET A 1 -13.23 -22.63 24.59
N GLU A 2 -12.77 -23.42 23.63
CA GLU A 2 -11.67 -23.06 22.73
C GLU A 2 -12.12 -21.95 21.78
N LYS A 3 -11.43 -20.80 21.82
CA LYS A 3 -11.64 -19.72 20.86
C LYS A 3 -10.92 -20.11 19.57
N THR A 4 -11.64 -20.72 18.63
CA THR A 4 -11.15 -20.99 17.27
C THR A 4 -10.76 -19.65 16.63
N LYS A 5 -9.45 -19.40 16.48
CA LYS A 5 -8.93 -18.26 15.71
C LYS A 5 -9.40 -18.43 14.27
N LYS A 6 -10.48 -17.73 13.88
CA LYS A 6 -10.86 -17.61 12.46
C LYS A 6 -9.62 -17.13 11.70
N LYS A 7 -9.13 -17.95 10.76
CA LYS A 7 -8.13 -17.53 9.78
C LYS A 7 -8.66 -16.26 9.15
N VAL A 8 -7.97 -15.15 9.35
CA VAL A 8 -8.34 -13.90 8.72
C VAL A 8 -7.66 -13.90 7.37
N ASP A 9 -8.44 -14.11 6.32
CA ASP A 9 -7.95 -14.06 4.95
C ASP A 9 -7.47 -12.64 4.65
N PHE A 10 -6.15 -12.49 4.55
CA PHE A 10 -5.47 -11.26 4.17
C PHE A 10 -4.77 -11.53 2.85
N LYS A 11 -5.33 -11.03 1.75
CA LYS A 11 -4.69 -11.12 0.45
C LYS A 11 -3.95 -9.81 0.19
N ASN A 12 -2.64 -9.87 0.00
CA ASN A 12 -1.86 -8.73 -0.50
C ASN A 12 -1.18 -9.11 -1.79
N GLU A 13 -1.31 -8.24 -2.77
CA GLU A 13 -0.64 -8.35 -4.05
C GLU A 13 0.09 -7.05 -4.32
N THR A 14 1.40 -7.14 -4.58
CA THR A 14 2.17 -5.95 -4.94
C THR A 14 1.96 -5.66 -6.42
N VAL A 15 1.43 -4.48 -6.70
CA VAL A 15 1.12 -4.03 -8.06
C VAL A 15 2.28 -3.21 -8.62
N CYS A 16 2.93 -2.40 -7.77
CA CYS A 16 4.06 -1.57 -8.17
C CYS A 16 5.04 -1.41 -7.00
N VAL A 17 6.33 -1.30 -7.33
CA VAL A 17 7.42 -1.02 -6.41
C VAL A 17 8.14 0.23 -6.91
N ILE A 18 8.30 1.23 -6.04
CA ILE A 18 8.99 2.48 -6.31
C ILE A 18 10.19 2.56 -5.37
N PRO A 19 11.43 2.49 -5.88
CA PRO A 19 12.62 2.66 -5.05
C PRO A 19 12.70 4.12 -4.56
N MET A 20 12.94 4.33 -3.26
CA MET A 20 12.91 5.66 -2.63
C MET A 20 14.32 6.15 -2.27
N LYS A 21 15.07 5.38 -1.48
CA LYS A 21 16.45 5.72 -1.07
C LYS A 21 17.39 4.58 -1.36
N GLU A 22 18.38 4.80 -2.23
CA GLU A 22 19.59 3.97 -2.44
C GLU A 22 19.44 2.46 -2.15
N GLY A 23 18.35 1.84 -2.63
CA GLY A 23 18.05 0.42 -2.42
C GLY A 23 17.56 -0.03 -1.03
N LYS A 24 17.59 0.83 0.00
CA LYS A 24 17.24 0.48 1.40
C LYS A 24 15.77 0.71 1.76
N GLU A 25 15.09 1.55 0.99
CA GLU A 25 13.67 1.85 1.16
C GLU A 25 12.95 1.80 -0.19
N GLU A 26 11.77 1.21 -0.20
CA GLU A 26 10.88 1.20 -1.36
C GLU A 26 9.43 1.46 -0.93
N LEU A 27 8.68 2.18 -1.76
CA LEU A 27 7.24 2.30 -1.62
C LEU A 27 6.59 1.19 -2.45
N ARG A 28 5.85 0.30 -1.80
CA ARG A 28 5.02 -0.69 -2.50
C ARG A 28 3.59 -0.20 -2.57
N ILE A 29 3.03 -0.23 -3.78
CA ILE A 29 1.62 -0.03 -4.06
C ILE A 29 1.01 -1.43 -4.19
N ARG A 30 0.03 -1.73 -3.35
CA ARG A 30 -0.52 -3.07 -3.20
C ARG A 30 -2.04 -3.06 -3.33
N PHE A 31 -2.58 -4.09 -3.97
CA PHE A 31 -3.97 -4.46 -3.78
C PHE A 31 -4.06 -5.29 -2.50
N SER A 32 -4.94 -4.90 -1.59
CA SER A 32 -5.17 -5.61 -0.32
C SER A 32 -6.65 -5.93 -0.16
N GLU A 33 -6.95 -7.17 0.22
CA GLU A 33 -8.32 -7.57 0.58
C GLU A 33 -8.34 -8.06 2.03
N PHE A 34 -9.25 -7.49 2.81
CA PHE A 34 -9.44 -7.85 4.20
C PHE A 34 -10.93 -8.01 4.52
N LYS A 35 -11.32 -9.22 4.92
CA LYS A 35 -12.73 -9.56 5.23
C LYS A 35 -13.69 -9.22 4.08
N GLY A 36 -13.27 -9.48 2.83
CA GLY A 36 -14.06 -9.17 1.63
C GLY A 36 -14.08 -7.70 1.23
N HIS A 37 -13.34 -6.84 1.93
CA HIS A 37 -13.18 -5.43 1.54
C HIS A 37 -11.85 -5.22 0.83
N ALA A 38 -11.93 -4.91 -0.46
CA ALA A 38 -10.79 -4.53 -1.29
C ALA A 38 -10.35 -3.09 -0.97
N ARG A 39 -9.03 -2.86 -0.97
CA ARG A 39 -8.38 -1.59 -0.64
C ARG A 39 -7.07 -1.46 -1.41
N GLY A 40 -6.65 -0.23 -1.69
CA GLY A 40 -5.28 0.05 -2.11
C GLY A 40 -4.41 0.35 -0.89
N ASP A 41 -3.32 -0.37 -0.68
CA ASP A 41 -2.34 -0.11 0.37
C ASP A 41 -1.05 0.46 -0.23
N PHE A 42 -0.64 1.62 0.28
CA PHE A 42 0.55 2.34 -0.12
C PHE A 42 1.47 2.37 1.09
N ARG A 43 2.56 1.59 1.06
CA ARG A 43 3.37 1.37 2.25
C ARG A 43 4.85 1.34 1.96
N VAL A 44 5.61 2.00 2.82
CA VAL A 44 7.07 1.96 2.78
C VAL A 44 7.54 0.63 3.36
N PHE A 45 8.44 -0.02 2.64
CA PHE A 45 9.20 -1.17 3.06
C PHE A 45 10.65 -0.75 3.24
N THR A 46 11.31 -1.31 4.25
CA THR A 46 12.72 -1.07 4.52
C THR A 46 13.45 -2.39 4.68
N GLU A 47 14.72 -2.42 4.28
CA GLU A 47 15.57 -3.58 4.45
C GLU A 47 15.97 -3.74 5.93
N ILE A 48 15.68 -4.90 6.49
CA ILE A 48 16.11 -5.31 7.82
C ILE A 48 16.73 -6.70 7.67
N GLU A 49 18.03 -6.82 7.97
CA GLU A 49 18.77 -8.09 7.90
C GLU A 49 18.71 -8.76 6.50
N GLY A 50 18.72 -7.97 5.42
CA GLY A 50 18.65 -8.47 4.04
C GLY A 50 17.22 -8.74 3.53
N GLU A 51 16.19 -8.49 4.35
CA GLU A 51 14.79 -8.69 3.98
C GLU A 51 14.00 -7.38 3.96
N MET A 52 13.19 -7.19 2.91
CA MET A 52 12.28 -6.04 2.85
C MET A 52 11.06 -6.26 3.74
N ARG A 53 10.93 -5.45 4.80
CA ARG A 53 9.84 -5.51 5.77
C ARG A 53 8.96 -4.28 5.70
N ALA A 54 7.65 -4.49 5.78
CA ALA A 54 6.67 -3.42 5.80
C ALA A 54 6.82 -2.55 7.05
N THR A 55 6.85 -1.23 6.89
CA THR A 55 6.92 -0.30 8.00
C THR A 55 5.53 0.17 8.46
N LYS A 56 5.50 0.94 9.55
CA LYS A 56 4.30 1.68 9.97
C LYS A 56 4.00 2.87 9.06
N GLN A 57 4.95 3.32 8.24
CA GLN A 57 4.77 4.42 7.32
C GLN A 57 4.03 3.94 6.07
N GLY A 58 2.79 4.38 5.95
CA GLY A 58 1.92 4.03 4.84
C GLY A 58 0.48 4.36 5.19
N PHE A 59 -0.39 4.20 4.20
CA PHE A 59 -1.82 4.40 4.37
C PHE A 59 -2.58 3.46 3.44
N VAL A 60 -3.86 3.29 3.75
CA VAL A 60 -4.77 2.45 2.98
C VAL A 60 -5.90 3.33 2.48
N VAL A 61 -6.27 3.16 1.22
CA VAL A 61 -7.40 3.81 0.58
C VAL A 61 -8.48 2.76 0.32
N ASP A 62 -9.65 2.97 0.91
CA ASP A 62 -10.80 2.12 0.66
C ASP A 62 -11.33 2.31 -0.77
N THR A 63 -11.88 1.26 -1.38
CA THR A 63 -12.42 1.32 -2.74
C THR A 63 -13.54 2.35 -2.88
N GLY A 64 -14.32 2.61 -1.84
CA GLY A 64 -15.35 3.66 -1.83
C GLY A 64 -14.78 5.08 -2.00
N LYS A 65 -13.48 5.27 -1.74
CA LYS A 65 -12.75 6.55 -1.88
C LYS A 65 -11.80 6.58 -3.07
N TRP A 66 -11.77 5.52 -3.87
CA TRP A 66 -10.80 5.36 -4.96
C TRP A 66 -10.92 6.44 -6.04
N ALA A 67 -12.16 6.80 -6.42
CA ALA A 67 -12.41 7.83 -7.42
C ALA A 67 -11.92 9.22 -6.97
N GLU A 68 -12.12 9.57 -5.69
CA GLU A 68 -11.64 10.84 -5.11
C GLU A 68 -10.11 10.84 -5.01
N PHE A 69 -9.52 9.73 -4.57
CA PHE A 69 -8.07 9.57 -4.51
C PHE A 69 -7.42 9.74 -5.90
N ARG A 70 -7.94 9.07 -6.94
CA ARG A 70 -7.45 9.20 -8.32
C ARG A 70 -7.52 10.65 -8.82
N LYS A 71 -8.62 11.36 -8.54
CA LYS A 71 -8.74 12.79 -8.87
C LYS A 71 -7.68 13.64 -8.18
N GLY A 72 -7.39 13.36 -6.91
CA GLY A 72 -6.33 14.04 -6.15
C GLY A 72 -4.94 13.82 -6.76
N ILE A 73 -4.60 12.59 -7.11
CA ILE A 73 -3.33 12.23 -7.76
C ILE A 73 -3.20 12.90 -9.13
N ALA A 74 -4.24 12.89 -9.95
CA ALA A 74 -4.21 13.56 -11.26
C ALA A 74 -3.91 15.07 -11.14
N LYS A 75 -4.55 15.75 -10.18
CA LYS A 75 -4.27 17.18 -9.90
C LYS A 75 -2.84 17.41 -9.40
N LEU A 76 -2.29 16.46 -8.64
CA LEU A 76 -0.90 16.52 -8.19
C LEU A 76 0.05 16.38 -9.39
N ASP A 77 -0.22 15.44 -10.28
CA ASP A 77 0.56 15.21 -11.50
C ASP A 77 0.59 16.45 -12.40
N GLU A 78 -0.56 17.08 -12.65
CA GLU A 78 -0.66 18.34 -13.38
C GLU A 78 0.27 19.43 -12.79
N LYS A 79 0.33 19.55 -11.46
CA LYS A 79 1.18 20.53 -10.78
C LYS A 79 2.67 20.21 -10.83
N ILE A 80 3.03 18.93 -10.86
CA ILE A 80 4.43 18.49 -10.89
C ILE A 80 4.97 18.60 -12.32
N THR A 81 4.18 18.24 -13.33
CA THR A 81 4.59 18.18 -14.74
C THR A 81 4.53 19.52 -15.47
N THR A 82 3.80 20.50 -14.95
CA THR A 82 3.72 21.87 -15.50
C THR A 82 4.85 22.79 -14.98
N LYS A 83 5.76 22.27 -14.15
CA LYS A 83 7.01 22.95 -13.78
C LYS A 83 8.11 22.62 -14.80
#